data_AF-A0A6V7W2A0-F1
#
_entry.id   AF-A0A6V7W2A0-F1
#
_cell.length_a   1.000
_cell.length_b   1.000
_cell.length_c   1.000
_cell.angle_alpha   90.00
_cell.angle_beta   90.00
_cell.angle_gamma   90.00
#
_symmetry.space_group_name_H-M   'P 1'
#
loop_
_entity.id
_entity.type
_entity.pdbx_description
1 polymer ?
#
loop_
_entity_poly.entity_id
_entity_poly.type
_entity_poly.pdbx_seq_one_letter_code
_entity_poly.pdbx_strand_id
1 'polypeptide(L)'
;MLRQRKQYFKLFPILLLAIIFFLLANFLLMIMLEMPSNKNLNNKTKNNDNIHQLCLLFPFKNRWDLAQFTLPKIDVFLKSQLINLSKFIIINQTDNLRFNRASLLNIGALQAKEENCDYIALHDIDIVPLNPALNYSYPGEGQLFHITPGKYHPIKRYDYKSYIGGVLLITLNDFIKINGMSNNFWGWGLEDDEFFQRLREAGLSKNITRPDGLNTSRSNTFLHIHNKSDKRDYVQADYKKKRRRGRDRLSGLSNLNYTLISKYQTKINQTNILIINIKLFCNFNEFPECLKK
;
A
#
# COMPACT_ATOMS: atom_id res chain seq x y z
N MET A 1 -21.68 -38.20 -71.08
CA MET A 1 -20.42 -37.50 -70.77
C MET A 1 -20.55 -36.11 -70.08
N LEU A 2 -21.75 -35.52 -69.90
CA LEU A 2 -21.90 -34.15 -69.34
C LEU A 2 -22.18 -34.06 -67.82
N ARG A 3 -22.53 -35.16 -67.14
CA ARG A 3 -22.84 -35.16 -65.68
C ARG A 3 -21.61 -35.18 -64.78
N GLN A 4 -20.51 -35.83 -65.19
CA GLN A 4 -19.28 -35.89 -64.36
C GLN A 4 -18.54 -34.54 -64.29
N ARG A 5 -18.59 -33.69 -65.33
CA ARG A 5 -17.89 -32.39 -65.35
C ARG A 5 -18.45 -31.35 -64.35
N LYS A 6 -19.74 -31.42 -63.97
CA LYS A 6 -20.34 -30.46 -63.02
C LYS A 6 -19.96 -30.71 -61.54
N GLN A 7 -19.52 -31.93 -61.20
CA GLN A 7 -19.14 -32.26 -59.82
C GLN A 7 -17.73 -31.75 -59.48
N TYR A 8 -16.80 -31.81 -60.45
CA TYR A 8 -15.46 -31.25 -60.31
C TYR A 8 -15.46 -29.72 -60.13
N PHE A 9 -16.38 -29.00 -60.79
CA PHE A 9 -16.50 -27.54 -60.64
C PHE A 9 -16.97 -27.08 -59.24
N LYS A 10 -17.65 -27.95 -58.47
CA LYS A 10 -18.05 -27.63 -57.09
C LYS A 10 -17.03 -28.05 -56.03
N LEU A 11 -16.24 -29.11 -56.30
CA LEU A 11 -15.18 -29.55 -55.37
C LEU A 11 -13.91 -28.71 -55.48
N PHE A 12 -13.61 -28.17 -56.66
CA PHE A 12 -12.40 -27.38 -56.91
C PHE A 12 -12.22 -26.16 -55.96
N PRO A 13 -13.23 -25.30 -55.72
CA PRO A 13 -13.07 -24.17 -54.80
C PRO A 13 -12.90 -24.60 -53.34
N ILE A 14 -13.49 -25.74 -52.93
CA ILE A 14 -13.36 -26.29 -51.57
C ILE A 14 -11.95 -26.83 -51.36
N LEU A 15 -11.41 -27.53 -52.35
CA LEU A 15 -10.04 -28.03 -52.32
C LEU A 15 -9.02 -26.88 -52.31
N LEU A 16 -9.28 -25.82 -53.08
CA LEU A 16 -8.44 -24.62 -53.10
C LEU A 16 -8.44 -23.89 -51.75
N LEU A 17 -9.59 -23.74 -51.11
CA LEU A 17 -9.71 -23.16 -49.77
C LEU A 17 -8.99 -23.99 -48.70
N ALA A 18 -9.10 -25.32 -48.77
CA ALA A 18 -8.38 -26.22 -47.87
C ALA A 18 -6.86 -26.10 -48.02
N ILE A 19 -6.36 -25.99 -49.26
CA ILE A 19 -4.93 -25.78 -49.53
C ILE A 19 -4.47 -24.42 -49.00
N ILE A 20 -5.25 -23.35 -49.21
CA ILE A 20 -4.92 -22.01 -48.68
C ILE A 20 -4.86 -22.02 -47.15
N PHE A 21 -5.84 -22.66 -46.49
CA PHE A 21 -5.85 -22.77 -45.04
C PHE A 21 -4.65 -23.57 -44.51
N PHE A 22 -4.30 -24.66 -45.19
CA PHE A 22 -3.12 -25.46 -44.84
C PHE A 22 -1.81 -24.68 -45.01
N LEU A 23 -1.68 -23.89 -46.08
CA LEU A 23 -0.51 -23.04 -46.30
C LEU A 23 -0.41 -21.91 -45.26
N LEU A 24 -1.54 -21.29 -44.90
CA LEU A 24 -1.58 -20.26 -43.85
C LEU A 24 -1.24 -20.82 -42.47
N ALA A 25 -1.73 -22.01 -42.12
CA ALA A 25 -1.41 -22.67 -40.86
C ALA A 25 0.08 -23.01 -40.75
N ASN A 26 0.69 -23.51 -41.83
CA ASN A 26 2.12 -23.79 -41.88
C ASN A 26 2.97 -22.52 -41.85
N PHE A 27 2.51 -21.45 -42.50
CA PHE A 27 3.17 -20.15 -42.44
C PHE A 27 3.13 -19.55 -41.02
N LEU A 28 1.99 -19.67 -40.32
CA LEU A 28 1.86 -19.25 -38.93
C LEU A 28 2.75 -20.08 -37.99
N LEU A 29 2.85 -21.39 -38.24
CA LEU A 29 3.74 -22.28 -37.49
C LEU A 29 5.21 -21.95 -37.72
N MET A 30 5.60 -21.62 -38.96
CA MET A 30 6.94 -21.14 -39.28
C MET A 30 7.26 -19.82 -38.57
N ILE A 31 6.33 -18.86 -38.52
CA ILE A 31 6.51 -17.61 -37.75
C ILE A 31 6.69 -17.91 -36.25
N MET A 32 5.92 -18.84 -35.69
CA MET A 32 6.04 -19.24 -34.29
C MET A 32 7.37 -19.96 -33.99
N LEU A 33 7.93 -20.67 -34.96
CA LEU A 33 9.23 -21.36 -34.85
C LEU A 33 10.43 -20.44 -35.13
N GLU A 34 10.26 -19.41 -35.97
CA GLU A 34 11.27 -18.39 -36.28
C GLU A 34 11.31 -17.24 -35.27
N MET A 35 10.29 -17.09 -34.41
CA MET A 35 10.38 -16.20 -33.26
C MET A 35 11.56 -16.63 -32.40
N PRO A 36 12.64 -15.82 -32.31
CA PRO A 36 13.79 -16.20 -31.52
C PRO A 36 13.32 -16.31 -30.07
N SER A 37 13.45 -17.50 -29.47
CA SER A 37 13.33 -17.63 -28.02
C SER A 37 14.28 -16.59 -27.45
N ASN A 38 13.75 -15.61 -26.72
CA ASN A 38 14.51 -14.49 -26.20
C ASN A 38 15.44 -15.00 -25.07
N LYS A 39 16.45 -15.77 -25.44
CA LYS A 39 17.48 -16.36 -24.57
C LYS A 39 18.55 -15.33 -24.17
N ASN A 40 18.43 -14.09 -24.65
CA ASN A 40 19.31 -12.98 -24.30
C ASN A 40 18.75 -12.05 -23.20
N LEU A 41 17.77 -12.52 -22.41
CA LEU A 41 17.42 -11.89 -21.12
C LEU A 41 18.05 -12.59 -19.90
N ASN A 42 18.81 -13.68 -20.09
CA ASN A 42 19.31 -14.53 -18.99
C ASN A 42 20.74 -14.23 -18.52
N ASN A 43 21.39 -13.16 -18.98
CA ASN A 43 22.73 -12.78 -18.52
C ASN A 43 22.77 -11.49 -17.69
N LYS A 44 21.64 -11.07 -17.09
CA LYS A 44 21.61 -9.92 -16.15
C LYS A 44 20.90 -10.17 -14.82
N THR A 45 20.57 -11.41 -14.48
CA THR A 45 19.99 -11.78 -13.18
C THR A 45 20.83 -12.86 -12.49
N LYS A 46 22.09 -12.51 -12.23
CA LYS A 46 22.79 -12.99 -11.03
C LYS A 46 22.68 -11.89 -9.97
N ASN A 47 21.46 -11.53 -9.60
CA ASN A 47 21.22 -10.87 -8.33
C ASN A 47 20.66 -11.94 -7.41
N ASN A 48 21.19 -12.05 -6.20
CA ASN A 48 20.55 -12.78 -5.13
C ASN A 48 19.17 -12.12 -4.93
N ASP A 49 18.11 -12.70 -5.50
CA ASP A 49 16.74 -12.25 -5.30
C ASP A 49 16.33 -12.62 -3.87
N ASN A 50 16.85 -11.87 -2.89
CA ASN A 50 16.35 -11.91 -1.53
C ASN A 50 14.88 -11.48 -1.61
N ILE A 51 13.98 -12.44 -1.43
CA ILE A 51 12.54 -12.18 -1.35
C ILE A 51 12.32 -11.26 -0.15
N HIS A 52 11.97 -10.00 -0.42
CA HIS A 52 11.71 -9.02 0.62
C HIS A 52 10.33 -9.20 1.25
N GLN A 53 10.29 -9.27 2.57
CA GLN A 53 9.09 -9.50 3.36
C GLN A 53 8.37 -8.18 3.70
N LEU A 54 7.16 -8.01 3.18
CA LEU A 54 6.29 -6.85 3.46
C LEU A 54 5.43 -7.07 4.71
N CYS A 55 5.36 -6.07 5.57
CA CYS A 55 4.33 -5.91 6.60
C CYS A 55 3.43 -4.71 6.28
N LEU A 56 2.12 -4.91 6.17
CA LEU A 56 1.16 -3.82 6.08
C LEU A 56 0.64 -3.48 7.47
N LEU A 57 0.83 -2.23 7.89
CA LEU A 57 0.48 -1.73 9.21
C LEU A 57 -0.80 -0.91 9.13
N PHE A 58 -1.86 -1.40 9.78
CA PHE A 58 -3.17 -0.76 9.79
C PHE A 58 -3.46 -0.18 11.18
N PRO A 59 -3.28 1.14 11.39
CA PRO A 59 -3.71 1.78 12.61
C PRO A 59 -5.24 1.78 12.66
N PHE A 60 -5.81 1.27 13.76
CA PHE A 60 -7.21 0.87 13.77
C PHE A 60 -7.94 1.23 15.06
N LYS A 61 -9.19 1.69 14.93
CA LYS A 61 -10.13 1.91 16.03
C LYS A 61 -11.57 1.91 15.51
N ASN A 62 -12.39 0.95 15.93
CA ASN A 62 -13.83 0.88 15.62
C ASN A 62 -14.15 0.98 14.11
N ARG A 63 -13.51 0.14 13.29
CA ARG A 63 -13.66 0.11 11.82
C ARG A 63 -13.77 -1.32 11.27
N TRP A 64 -14.39 -2.25 12.01
CA TRP A 64 -14.35 -3.69 11.67
C TRP A 64 -15.02 -4.02 10.34
N ASP A 65 -16.19 -3.45 10.05
CA ASP A 65 -16.88 -3.65 8.77
C ASP A 65 -16.01 -3.19 7.59
N LEU A 66 -15.31 -2.07 7.78
CA LEU A 66 -14.36 -1.56 6.81
C LEU A 66 -13.16 -2.49 6.62
N ALA A 67 -12.58 -3.03 7.70
CA ALA A 67 -11.50 -4.00 7.59
C ALA A 67 -11.94 -5.29 6.88
N GLN A 68 -13.16 -5.77 7.16
CA GLN A 68 -13.75 -6.94 6.49
C GLN A 68 -13.85 -6.72 4.97
N PHE A 69 -14.17 -5.50 4.54
CA PHE A 69 -14.26 -5.16 3.13
C PHE A 69 -12.89 -4.92 2.47
N THR A 70 -11.98 -4.23 3.16
CA THR A 70 -10.73 -3.67 2.59
C THR A 70 -9.61 -4.70 2.54
N LEU A 71 -9.36 -5.44 3.62
CA LEU A 71 -8.18 -6.30 3.72
C LEU A 71 -8.14 -7.42 2.68
N PRO A 72 -9.24 -8.14 2.38
CA PRO A 72 -9.25 -9.14 1.31
C PRO A 72 -8.96 -8.56 -0.08
N LYS A 73 -9.35 -7.30 -0.35
CA LYS A 73 -9.07 -6.65 -1.63
C LYS A 73 -7.61 -6.29 -1.77
N ILE A 74 -6.99 -5.78 -0.69
CA ILE A 74 -5.56 -5.49 -0.67
C ILE A 74 -4.76 -6.79 -0.83
N ASP A 75 -5.17 -7.88 -0.17
CA ASP A 75 -4.51 -9.19 -0.31
C ASP A 75 -4.54 -9.71 -1.76
N VAL A 76 -5.70 -9.65 -2.44
CA VAL A 76 -5.81 -9.98 -3.86
C VAL A 76 -4.94 -9.06 -4.73
N PHE A 77 -4.93 -7.76 -4.44
CA PHE A 77 -4.10 -6.78 -5.15
C PHE A 77 -2.61 -7.12 -5.04
N LEU A 78 -2.10 -7.40 -3.84
CA LEU A 78 -0.69 -7.73 -3.60
C LEU A 78 -0.29 -9.05 -4.27
N LYS A 79 -1.16 -10.06 -4.21
CA LYS A 79 -0.95 -11.33 -4.92
C LYS A 79 -0.86 -11.15 -6.43
N SER A 80 -1.64 -10.23 -7.01
CA SER A 80 -1.54 -9.89 -8.44
C SER A 80 -0.19 -9.26 -8.82
N GLN A 81 0.54 -8.73 -7.84
CA GLN A 81 1.88 -8.17 -7.99
C GLN A 81 2.99 -9.15 -7.57
N LEU A 82 2.65 -10.43 -7.36
CA LEU A 82 3.55 -11.49 -6.89
C LEU A 82 4.08 -11.27 -5.46
N ILE A 83 3.44 -10.41 -4.66
CA ILE A 83 3.76 -10.17 -3.24
C ILE A 83 2.90 -11.10 -2.38
N ASN A 84 3.16 -12.41 -2.48
CA ASN A 84 2.27 -13.44 -1.93
C ASN A 84 2.40 -13.68 -0.41
N LEU A 85 3.53 -13.27 0.20
CA LEU A 85 3.84 -13.54 1.60
C LEU A 85 3.61 -12.33 2.51
N SER A 86 2.97 -11.26 2.02
CA SER A 86 2.72 -10.06 2.82
C SER A 86 1.98 -10.35 4.12
N LYS A 87 2.41 -9.73 5.23
CA LYS A 87 1.79 -9.87 6.54
C LYS A 87 0.88 -8.68 6.84
N PHE A 88 -0.36 -8.93 7.23
CA PHE A 88 -1.33 -7.90 7.57
C PHE A 88 -1.41 -7.74 9.09
N ILE A 89 -1.08 -6.55 9.59
CA ILE A 89 -1.01 -6.27 11.04
C ILE A 89 -1.98 -5.14 11.37
N ILE A 90 -3.00 -5.45 12.16
CA ILE A 90 -3.95 -4.47 12.71
C ILE A 90 -3.46 -4.06 14.10
N ILE A 91 -3.20 -2.76 14.27
CA ILE A 91 -2.87 -2.16 15.56
C ILE A 91 -4.13 -1.49 16.11
N ASN A 92 -4.87 -2.23 16.94
CA ASN A 92 -6.17 -1.84 17.47
C ASN A 92 -6.03 -1.04 18.77
N GLN A 93 -6.38 0.24 18.72
CA GLN A 93 -6.39 1.14 19.88
C GLN A 93 -7.66 0.92 20.72
N THR A 94 -7.49 0.31 21.90
CA THR A 94 -8.61 -0.09 22.78
C THR A 94 -8.86 0.86 23.96
N ASP A 95 -7.99 1.85 24.17
CA ASP A 95 -8.24 2.92 25.14
C ASP A 95 -9.33 3.90 24.67
N ASN A 96 -9.80 4.75 25.58
CA ASN A 96 -10.83 5.75 25.30
C ASN A 96 -10.25 7.11 24.84
N LEU A 97 -8.95 7.18 24.57
CA LEU A 97 -8.31 8.41 24.08
C LEU A 97 -8.71 8.69 22.63
N ARG A 98 -8.39 9.89 22.14
CA ARG A 98 -8.46 10.18 20.71
C ARG A 98 -7.57 9.21 19.93
N PHE A 99 -7.94 8.96 18.69
CA PHE A 99 -7.16 8.10 17.81
C PHE A 99 -5.78 8.70 17.57
N ASN A 100 -4.70 7.93 17.76
CA ASN A 100 -3.33 8.38 17.54
C ASN A 100 -2.66 7.50 16.49
N ARG A 101 -2.86 7.88 15.22
CA ARG A 101 -2.39 7.12 14.06
C ARG A 101 -0.88 6.85 14.10
N ALA A 102 -0.09 7.88 14.44
CA ALA A 102 1.36 7.81 14.45
C ALA A 102 1.91 6.86 15.52
N SER A 103 1.41 6.93 16.76
CA SER A 103 1.82 5.98 17.80
C SER A 103 1.45 4.54 17.45
N LEU A 104 0.28 4.31 16.84
CA LEU A 104 -0.12 2.97 16.38
C LEU A 104 0.81 2.42 15.29
N LEU A 105 1.23 3.28 14.36
CA LEU A 105 2.21 2.90 13.34
C LEU A 105 3.60 2.60 13.93
N ASN A 106 4.02 3.33 14.96
CA ASN A 106 5.24 3.00 15.72
C ASN A 106 5.15 1.61 16.37
N ILE A 107 4.03 1.29 17.03
CA ILE A 107 3.80 -0.06 17.60
C ILE A 107 3.83 -1.12 16.48
N GLY A 108 3.21 -0.82 15.34
CA GLY A 108 3.22 -1.69 14.17
C GLY A 108 4.62 -1.96 13.63
N ALA A 109 5.51 -0.97 13.64
CA ALA A 109 6.90 -1.14 13.22
C ALA A 109 7.69 -2.03 14.20
N LEU A 110 7.45 -1.91 15.51
CA LEU A 110 8.01 -2.85 16.49
C LEU A 110 7.53 -4.28 16.22
N GLN A 111 6.24 -4.45 15.93
CA GLN A 111 5.71 -5.76 15.56
C GLN A 111 6.30 -6.28 14.24
N ALA A 112 6.45 -5.42 13.23
CA ALA A 112 7.04 -5.81 11.95
C ALA A 112 8.48 -6.33 12.12
N LYS A 113 9.23 -5.78 13.07
CA LYS A 113 10.55 -6.27 13.45
C LYS A 113 10.50 -7.68 14.03
N GLU A 114 9.59 -7.94 14.96
CA GLU A 114 9.37 -9.30 15.50
C GLU A 114 8.93 -10.29 14.41
N GLU A 115 8.21 -9.81 13.40
CA GLU A 115 7.74 -10.59 12.26
C GLU A 115 8.80 -10.76 11.16
N ASN A 116 10.03 -10.29 11.35
CA ASN A 116 11.13 -10.33 10.38
C ASN A 116 10.75 -9.72 9.01
N CYS A 117 10.03 -8.60 9.02
CA CYS A 117 9.73 -7.84 7.80
C CYS A 117 10.88 -6.91 7.43
N ASP A 118 11.20 -6.82 6.13
CA ASP A 118 12.25 -5.93 5.61
C ASP A 118 11.74 -4.50 5.41
N TYR A 119 10.45 -4.37 5.10
CA TYR A 119 9.80 -3.09 4.82
C TYR A 119 8.34 -3.10 5.24
N ILE A 120 7.83 -1.89 5.45
CA ILE A 120 6.49 -1.66 5.97
C ILE A 120 5.70 -0.74 5.05
N ALA A 121 4.40 -1.01 4.94
CA ALA A 121 3.43 -0.07 4.38
C ALA A 121 2.65 0.56 5.54
N LEU A 122 2.80 1.86 5.73
CA LEU A 122 1.98 2.66 6.65
C LEU A 122 0.63 2.89 5.96
N HIS A 123 -0.39 2.09 6.29
CA HIS A 123 -1.56 1.93 5.42
C HIS A 123 -2.87 2.31 6.11
N ASP A 124 -3.58 3.30 5.56
CA ASP A 124 -4.93 3.63 6.02
C ASP A 124 -5.92 2.52 5.63
N ILE A 125 -6.78 2.11 6.57
CA ILE A 125 -7.73 1.01 6.37
C ILE A 125 -8.89 1.35 5.42
N ASP A 126 -9.07 2.65 5.11
CA ASP A 126 -10.14 3.15 4.22
C ASP A 126 -9.69 3.36 2.77
N ILE A 127 -8.45 3.00 2.42
CA ILE A 127 -7.91 3.12 1.06
C ILE A 127 -7.75 1.72 0.45
N VAL A 128 -8.31 1.51 -0.73
CA VAL A 128 -8.07 0.31 -1.55
C VAL A 128 -7.44 0.74 -2.88
N PRO A 129 -6.24 0.24 -3.24
CA PRO A 129 -5.65 0.50 -4.55
C PRO A 129 -6.47 -0.18 -5.65
N LEU A 130 -6.78 0.55 -6.73
CA LEU A 130 -7.53 0.02 -7.88
C LEU A 130 -6.67 -0.10 -9.14
N ASN A 131 -5.65 0.75 -9.28
CA ASN A 131 -4.77 0.72 -10.44
C ASN A 131 -3.61 -0.28 -10.21
N PRO A 132 -3.43 -1.31 -11.06
CA PRO A 132 -2.39 -2.32 -10.90
C PRO A 132 -0.96 -1.77 -11.02
N ALA A 133 -0.77 -0.56 -11.57
CA ALA A 133 0.53 0.10 -11.68
C ALA A 133 1.02 0.75 -10.36
N LEU A 134 0.22 0.72 -9.28
CA LEU A 134 0.63 1.21 -7.97
C LEU A 134 1.63 0.22 -7.34
N ASN A 135 2.91 0.57 -7.30
CA ASN A 135 3.99 -0.36 -6.94
C ASN A 135 4.14 -0.55 -5.42
N TYR A 136 3.82 -1.75 -4.90
CA TYR A 136 4.04 -2.12 -3.49
C TYR A 136 5.33 -2.92 -3.23
N SER A 137 6.25 -3.02 -4.21
CA SER A 137 7.52 -3.73 -4.02
C SER A 137 8.46 -3.03 -3.03
N TYR A 138 9.51 -3.74 -2.62
CA TYR A 138 10.54 -3.22 -1.73
C TYR A 138 11.16 -1.92 -2.29
N PRO A 139 11.12 -0.80 -1.55
CA PRO A 139 11.58 0.48 -2.07
C PRO A 139 13.10 0.58 -2.20
N GLY A 140 13.86 -0.18 -1.40
CA GLY A 140 15.30 -0.02 -1.25
C GLY A 140 15.67 0.87 -0.06
N GLU A 141 16.81 0.59 0.57
CA GLU A 141 17.35 1.43 1.65
C GLU A 141 17.52 2.89 1.19
N GLY A 142 17.08 3.82 2.02
CA GLY A 142 17.08 5.26 1.74
C GLY A 142 16.02 5.71 0.73
N GLN A 143 15.16 4.82 0.23
CA GLN A 143 14.10 5.13 -0.73
C GLN A 143 12.71 4.93 -0.12
N LEU A 144 11.73 5.68 -0.61
CA LEU A 144 10.34 5.59 -0.14
C LEU A 144 9.39 5.64 -1.33
N PHE A 145 8.33 4.84 -1.28
CA PHE A 145 7.22 4.93 -2.25
C PHE A 145 5.98 5.50 -1.57
N HIS A 146 5.59 6.71 -1.95
CA HIS A 146 4.32 7.29 -1.53
C HIS A 146 3.25 6.92 -2.55
N ILE A 147 2.43 5.92 -2.20
CA ILE A 147 1.48 5.26 -3.10
C ILE A 147 0.29 6.15 -3.39
N THR A 148 -0.14 6.98 -2.45
CA THR A 148 -1.34 7.83 -2.54
C THR A 148 -1.01 9.31 -2.80
N PRO A 149 -0.30 9.68 -3.88
CA PRO A 149 0.10 11.06 -4.09
C PRO A 149 -1.11 11.97 -4.31
N GLY A 150 -0.92 13.22 -3.95
CA GLY A 150 -1.93 14.28 -4.05
C GLY A 150 -2.69 14.29 -5.37
N LYS A 151 -2.00 14.13 -6.51
CA LYS A 151 -2.54 14.08 -7.88
C LYS A 151 -3.68 13.06 -8.07
N TYR A 152 -3.57 11.89 -7.45
CA TYR A 152 -4.51 10.78 -7.59
C TYR A 152 -5.40 10.55 -6.37
N HIS A 153 -5.15 11.25 -5.27
CA HIS A 153 -5.95 11.13 -4.06
C HIS A 153 -7.41 11.59 -4.31
N PRO A 154 -8.46 10.87 -3.85
CA PRO A 154 -9.86 11.26 -4.10
C PRO A 154 -10.24 12.66 -3.58
N ILE A 155 -9.69 13.04 -2.42
CA ILE A 155 -9.89 14.35 -1.80
C ILE A 155 -8.81 15.35 -2.26
N LYS A 156 -9.22 16.38 -3.02
CA LYS A 156 -8.34 17.42 -3.61
C LYS A 156 -7.45 18.17 -2.61
N ARG A 157 -7.90 18.35 -1.36
CA ARG A 157 -7.16 19.12 -0.34
C ARG A 157 -5.80 18.53 0.05
N TYR A 158 -5.55 17.26 -0.27
CA TYR A 158 -4.26 16.60 -0.04
C TYR A 158 -3.31 16.72 -1.23
N ASP A 159 -3.64 17.54 -2.23
CA ASP A 159 -2.78 17.85 -3.36
C ASP A 159 -1.77 18.95 -3.05
N TYR A 160 -0.92 18.68 -2.07
CA TYR A 160 0.20 19.54 -1.72
C TYR A 160 1.50 18.74 -1.65
N LYS A 161 2.62 19.40 -1.95
CA LYS A 161 3.92 18.74 -2.22
C LYS A 161 4.44 17.87 -1.07
N SER A 162 4.23 18.30 0.17
CA SER A 162 4.70 17.59 1.37
C SER A 162 3.75 16.51 1.88
N TYR A 163 2.60 16.29 1.22
CA TYR A 163 1.68 15.24 1.62
C TYR A 163 2.30 13.85 1.43
N ILE A 164 2.22 13.04 2.48
CA ILE A 164 2.70 11.65 2.56
C ILE A 164 1.74 10.73 3.36
N GLY A 165 0.50 11.17 3.60
CA GLY A 165 -0.52 10.38 4.29
C GLY A 165 -1.16 9.32 3.38
N GLY A 166 -2.13 8.57 3.90
CA GLY A 166 -2.78 7.48 3.16
C GLY A 166 -1.94 6.20 3.19
N VAL A 167 -1.09 6.01 2.17
CA VAL A 167 -0.22 4.84 2.03
C VAL A 167 1.21 5.25 1.66
N LEU A 168 2.16 4.93 2.53
CA LEU A 168 3.59 5.17 2.35
C LEU A 168 4.37 3.89 2.64
N LEU A 169 5.26 3.49 1.73
CA LEU A 169 6.21 2.39 1.92
C LEU A 169 7.59 2.95 2.27
N ILE A 170 8.22 2.30 3.24
CA ILE A 170 9.56 2.61 3.75
C ILE A 170 10.20 1.32 4.26
N THR A 171 11.53 1.20 4.15
CA THR A 171 12.23 0.08 4.79
C THR A 171 12.03 0.14 6.31
N LEU A 172 11.98 -1.02 6.95
CA LEU A 172 11.84 -1.05 8.41
C LEU A 172 13.06 -0.42 9.08
N ASN A 173 14.24 -0.62 8.49
CA ASN A 173 15.49 -0.05 8.97
C ASN A 173 15.48 1.49 8.93
N ASP A 174 15.08 2.11 7.81
CA ASP A 174 14.99 3.57 7.71
C ASP A 174 13.97 4.14 8.69
N PHE A 175 12.80 3.47 8.84
CA PHE A 175 11.77 3.91 9.79
C PHE A 175 12.30 3.91 11.24
N ILE A 176 13.01 2.85 11.64
CA ILE A 176 13.64 2.76 12.97
C ILE A 176 14.73 3.82 13.12
N LYS A 177 15.58 4.00 12.11
CA LYS A 177 16.72 4.93 12.12
C LYS A 177 16.29 6.38 12.33
N ILE A 178 15.14 6.79 11.80
CA ILE A 178 14.59 8.14 11.98
C ILE A 178 13.71 8.28 13.24
N ASN A 179 13.73 7.28 14.11
CA ASN A 179 12.92 7.20 15.33
C ASN A 179 11.40 7.23 15.08
N GLY A 180 10.94 6.64 13.97
CA GLY A 180 9.53 6.55 13.61
C GLY A 180 8.79 7.89 13.57
N MET A 181 7.50 7.86 13.86
CA MET A 181 6.61 9.03 13.87
C MET A 181 6.51 9.65 15.28
N SER A 182 6.07 10.90 15.39
CA SER A 182 5.78 11.53 16.69
C SER A 182 4.62 10.84 17.43
N ASN A 183 4.74 10.70 18.75
CA ASN A 183 3.67 10.17 19.60
C ASN A 183 2.64 11.22 20.02
N ASN A 184 2.84 12.47 19.63
CA ASN A 184 2.16 13.61 20.23
C ASN A 184 0.98 14.15 19.40
N PHE A 185 0.52 13.39 18.41
CA PHE A 185 -0.58 13.74 17.51
C PHE A 185 -1.84 12.94 17.84
N TRP A 186 -2.71 13.57 18.61
CA TRP A 186 -3.98 12.99 19.05
C TRP A 186 -5.14 13.55 18.19
N GLY A 187 -5.97 12.68 17.66
CA GLY A 187 -7.04 13.06 16.73
C GLY A 187 -6.53 13.25 15.29
N TRP A 188 -7.35 13.86 14.45
CA TRP A 188 -7.07 13.94 13.01
C TRP A 188 -6.08 15.06 12.64
N GLY A 189 -5.00 14.65 11.97
CA GLY A 189 -4.14 15.45 11.09
C GLY A 189 -2.80 15.91 11.68
N LEU A 190 -1.91 16.33 10.77
CA LEU A 190 -0.56 16.88 11.00
C LEU A 190 0.52 15.87 11.37
N GLU A 191 0.17 14.62 11.68
CA GLU A 191 1.18 13.61 12.04
C GLU A 191 2.00 13.17 10.82
N ASP A 192 1.38 13.13 9.66
CA ASP A 192 2.00 12.89 8.35
C ASP A 192 2.86 14.08 7.90
N ASP A 193 2.37 15.30 8.08
CA ASP A 193 3.13 16.53 7.83
C ASP A 193 4.39 16.62 8.71
N GLU A 194 4.27 16.23 9.98
CA GLU A 194 5.41 16.19 10.90
C GLU A 194 6.40 15.09 10.52
N PHE A 195 5.89 13.91 10.14
CA PHE A 195 6.71 12.81 9.64
C PHE A 195 7.48 13.20 8.36
N PHE A 196 6.88 13.98 7.47
CA PHE A 196 7.58 14.52 6.30
C PHE A 196 8.79 15.38 6.70
N GLN A 197 8.66 16.18 7.76
CA GLN A 197 9.77 16.97 8.27
C GLN A 197 10.86 16.10 8.90
N ARG A 198 10.50 14.98 9.54
CA ARG A 198 11.49 13.97 9.99
C ARG A 198 12.29 13.42 8.82
N LEU A 199 11.60 12.99 7.76
CA LEU A 199 12.22 12.50 6.53
C LEU A 199 13.10 13.56 5.88
N ARG A 200 12.72 14.83 5.97
CA ARG A 200 13.54 15.93 5.48
C ARG A 200 14.82 16.13 6.28
N GLU A 201 14.74 16.12 7.61
CA GLU A 201 15.90 16.21 8.50
C GLU A 201 16.86 15.02 8.31
N ALA A 202 16.33 13.83 8.03
CA ALA A 202 17.11 12.63 7.74
C ALA A 202 17.66 12.57 6.29
N GLY A 203 17.37 13.56 5.44
CA GLY A 203 17.80 13.59 4.03
C GLY A 203 17.01 12.66 3.10
N LEU A 204 15.98 11.97 3.60
CA LEU A 204 15.18 10.99 2.86
C LEU A 204 14.05 11.60 2.03
N SER A 205 13.58 12.81 2.36
CA SER A 205 12.44 13.44 1.67
C SER A 205 12.62 13.62 0.14
N LYS A 206 13.87 13.69 -0.34
CA LYS A 206 14.20 13.81 -1.76
C LYS A 206 14.06 12.49 -2.52
N ASN A 207 14.06 11.37 -1.81
CA ASN A 207 14.02 10.01 -2.34
C ASN A 207 12.59 9.42 -2.31
N ILE A 208 11.58 10.28 -2.08
CA ILE A 208 10.18 9.86 -2.12
C ILE A 208 9.72 9.81 -3.58
N THR A 209 9.58 8.60 -4.10
CA THR A 209 8.99 8.34 -5.42
C THR A 209 7.47 8.28 -5.29
N ARG A 210 6.77 8.83 -6.29
CA ARG A 210 5.31 8.85 -6.37
C ARG A 210 4.89 8.28 -7.74
N PRO A 211 3.78 7.53 -7.81
CA PRO A 211 3.19 7.14 -9.09
C PRO A 211 2.93 8.37 -9.97
N ASP A 212 3.30 8.28 -11.24
CA ASP A 212 3.01 9.28 -12.26
C ASP A 212 2.69 8.60 -13.60
N GLY A 213 2.09 9.33 -14.54
CA GLY A 213 1.72 8.80 -15.85
C GLY A 213 0.63 7.73 -15.82
N LEU A 214 -0.11 7.58 -14.71
CA LEU A 214 -1.22 6.63 -14.64
C LEU A 214 -2.35 7.03 -15.60
N ASN A 215 -3.00 6.04 -16.20
CA ASN A 215 -4.19 6.19 -17.04
C ASN A 215 -5.49 6.41 -16.23
N THR A 216 -5.39 6.51 -14.91
CA THR A 216 -6.51 6.76 -13.98
C THR A 216 -6.47 8.19 -13.44
N SER A 217 -7.49 8.57 -12.69
CA SER A 217 -7.69 9.89 -12.09
C SER A 217 -8.07 9.77 -10.60
N ARG A 218 -8.43 10.89 -9.96
CA ARG A 218 -8.87 10.93 -8.56
C ARG A 218 -10.09 10.05 -8.25
N SER A 219 -10.92 9.74 -9.25
CA SER A 219 -12.15 8.96 -9.06
C SER A 219 -11.96 7.45 -9.13
N ASN A 220 -10.87 6.96 -9.72
CA ASN A 220 -10.68 5.55 -10.04
C ASN A 220 -9.26 5.01 -9.82
N THR A 221 -8.34 5.80 -9.25
CA THR A 221 -7.03 5.27 -8.83
C THR A 221 -7.12 4.53 -7.50
N PHE A 222 -7.94 5.05 -6.58
CA PHE A 222 -8.19 4.48 -5.26
C PHE A 222 -9.70 4.48 -4.98
N LEU A 223 -10.17 3.44 -4.31
CA LEU A 223 -11.45 3.48 -3.61
C LEU A 223 -11.19 4.00 -2.20
N HIS A 224 -11.74 5.19 -1.87
CA HIS A 224 -11.66 5.78 -0.53
C HIS A 224 -13.02 5.62 0.18
N ILE A 225 -13.07 4.75 1.19
CA ILE A 225 -14.30 4.31 1.84
C ILE A 225 -14.49 5.13 3.12
N HIS A 226 -14.95 6.36 2.93
CA HIS A 226 -15.19 7.29 4.02
C HIS A 226 -16.61 7.84 3.93
N ASN A 227 -17.51 7.35 4.79
CA ASN A 227 -18.89 7.80 4.79
C ASN A 227 -18.97 9.25 5.29
N LYS A 228 -19.93 10.03 4.78
CA LYS A 228 -20.15 11.41 5.24
C LYS A 228 -20.46 11.50 6.74
N SER A 229 -20.99 10.42 7.33
CA SER A 229 -21.25 10.27 8.77
C SER A 229 -19.97 10.06 9.60
N ASP A 230 -18.88 9.59 9.00
CA ASP A 230 -17.59 9.40 9.67
C ASP A 230 -16.86 10.73 9.82
N LYS A 231 -17.39 11.59 10.70
CA LYS A 231 -16.78 12.90 10.96
C LYS A 231 -15.36 12.70 11.50
N ARG A 232 -14.40 13.38 10.86
CA ARG A 232 -13.02 13.45 11.35
C ARG A 232 -13.00 14.13 12.72
N ASP A 233 -12.27 13.51 13.65
CA ASP A 233 -12.08 14.06 14.99
C ASP A 233 -11.04 15.19 14.96
N TYR A 234 -11.49 16.38 14.56
CA TYR A 234 -10.66 17.57 14.55
C TYR A 234 -10.44 18.07 15.98
N VAL A 235 -9.18 18.10 16.39
CA VAL A 235 -8.71 18.81 17.58
C VAL A 235 -8.89 20.34 17.47
N GLN A 236 -8.86 20.99 18.63
CA GLN A 236 -8.99 22.45 18.77
C GLN A 236 -7.98 23.21 17.89
N ALA A 237 -8.40 24.38 17.38
CA ALA A 237 -7.61 25.15 16.42
C ALA A 237 -6.24 25.58 16.97
N ASP A 238 -6.16 25.95 18.24
CA ASP A 238 -4.91 26.38 18.88
C ASP A 238 -3.90 25.25 19.00
N TYR A 239 -4.35 24.04 19.33
CA TYR A 239 -3.51 22.84 19.32
C TYR A 239 -2.93 22.59 17.92
N LYS A 240 -3.75 22.67 16.87
CA LYS A 240 -3.27 22.54 15.48
C LYS A 240 -2.25 23.63 15.12
N LYS A 241 -2.50 24.86 15.54
CA LYS A 241 -1.60 26.00 15.30
C LYS A 241 -0.25 25.80 15.99
N LYS A 242 -0.26 25.32 17.24
CA LYS A 242 0.96 24.97 17.99
C LYS A 242 1.73 23.85 17.28
N ARG A 243 1.05 22.77 16.89
CA ARG A 243 1.66 21.63 16.21
C ARG A 243 2.21 21.96 14.82
N ARG A 244 1.54 22.79 14.04
CA ARG A 244 2.04 23.27 12.73
C ARG A 244 3.35 24.04 12.83
N ARG A 245 3.59 24.73 13.95
CA ARG A 245 4.79 25.56 14.17
C ARG A 245 5.92 24.78 14.83
N GLY A 246 5.61 23.70 15.55
CA GLY A 246 6.56 22.90 16.29
C GLY A 246 7.07 21.70 15.51
N ARG A 247 8.31 21.30 15.77
CA ARG A 247 8.88 20.02 15.35
C ARG A 247 9.16 19.19 16.60
N ASP A 248 8.61 18.00 16.69
CA ASP A 248 8.79 17.14 17.86
C ASP A 248 10.01 16.23 17.70
N ARG A 249 11.16 16.66 18.23
CA ARG A 249 12.39 15.85 18.19
C ARG A 249 12.56 14.95 19.42
N LEU A 250 11.61 14.98 20.34
CA LEU A 250 11.71 14.31 21.64
C LEU A 250 10.98 12.98 21.63
N SER A 251 9.78 12.92 21.04
CA SER A 251 9.01 11.68 20.98
C SER A 251 9.22 10.90 19.68
N GLY A 252 9.07 9.58 19.75
CA GLY A 252 9.22 8.68 18.63
C GLY A 252 9.04 7.22 19.00
N LEU A 253 9.57 6.35 18.16
CA LEU A 253 9.61 4.90 18.39
C LEU A 253 10.31 4.53 19.71
N SER A 254 11.39 5.24 20.04
CA SER A 254 12.30 4.93 21.16
C SER A 254 11.70 5.18 22.55
N ASN A 255 10.66 5.98 22.66
CA ASN A 255 10.00 6.33 23.93
C ASN A 255 8.47 6.21 23.85
N LEU A 256 8.00 5.33 22.97
CA LEU A 256 6.60 4.96 22.85
C LEU A 256 6.12 4.29 24.15
N ASN A 257 5.02 4.78 24.71
CA ASN A 257 4.46 4.25 25.95
C ASN A 257 3.05 3.69 25.73
N TYR A 258 2.91 2.39 25.92
CA TYR A 258 1.67 1.66 25.72
C TYR A 258 1.65 0.37 26.55
N THR A 259 0.45 -0.18 26.73
CA THR A 259 0.23 -1.51 27.30
C THR A 259 -0.31 -2.43 26.23
N LEU A 260 0.34 -3.58 26.04
CA LEU A 260 -0.21 -4.68 25.24
C LEU A 260 -1.34 -5.36 26.03
N ILE A 261 -2.53 -5.42 25.44
CA ILE A 261 -3.71 -6.07 26.04
C ILE A 261 -3.82 -7.51 25.55
N SER A 262 -3.72 -7.72 24.24
CA SER A 262 -3.67 -9.05 23.66
C SER A 262 -3.10 -9.00 22.24
N LYS A 263 -2.59 -10.15 21.79
CA LYS A 263 -2.04 -10.35 20.45
C LYS A 263 -2.50 -11.72 19.96
N TYR A 264 -3.18 -11.78 18.82
CA TYR A 264 -3.67 -13.03 18.26
C TYR A 264 -3.79 -12.97 16.73
N GLN A 265 -3.67 -14.13 16.10
CA GLN A 265 -3.89 -14.28 14.67
C GLN A 265 -5.34 -14.69 14.41
N THR A 266 -5.91 -14.22 13.30
CA THR A 266 -7.21 -14.65 12.80
C THR A 266 -7.25 -14.50 11.28
N LYS A 267 -8.40 -14.78 10.67
CA LYS A 267 -8.63 -14.61 9.23
C LYS A 267 -9.85 -13.73 8.97
N ILE A 268 -9.75 -12.89 7.96
CA ILE A 268 -10.90 -12.28 7.29
C ILE A 268 -10.94 -12.91 5.90
N ASN A 269 -11.99 -13.69 5.62
CA ASN A 269 -12.06 -14.56 4.44
C ASN A 269 -10.82 -15.48 4.37
N GLN A 270 -9.95 -15.28 3.38
CA GLN A 270 -8.71 -16.04 3.17
C GLN A 270 -7.45 -15.27 3.61
N THR A 271 -7.60 -14.03 4.07
CA THR A 271 -6.49 -13.16 4.45
C THR A 271 -6.14 -13.37 5.92
N ASN A 272 -4.94 -13.88 6.18
CA ASN A 272 -4.39 -13.99 7.53
C ASN A 272 -4.08 -12.60 8.08
N ILE A 273 -4.53 -12.30 9.28
CA ILE A 273 -4.30 -11.04 9.96
C ILE A 273 -3.77 -11.28 11.38
N LEU A 274 -2.79 -10.48 11.78
CA LEU A 274 -2.35 -10.36 13.17
C LEU A 274 -3.05 -9.15 13.79
N ILE A 275 -3.77 -9.35 14.88
CA ILE A 275 -4.41 -8.28 15.64
C ILE A 275 -3.64 -8.05 16.94
N ILE A 276 -3.28 -6.80 17.17
CA ILE A 276 -2.64 -6.34 18.40
C ILE A 276 -3.58 -5.34 19.08
N ASN A 277 -4.12 -5.71 20.23
CA ASN A 277 -4.91 -4.83 21.06
C ASN A 277 -3.99 -4.11 22.04
N ILE A 278 -4.03 -2.78 22.01
CA ILE A 278 -3.17 -1.95 22.87
C ILE A 278 -3.97 -0.87 23.57
N LYS A 279 -3.42 -0.35 24.67
CA LYS A 279 -3.82 0.92 25.27
C LYS A 279 -2.63 1.87 25.22
N LEU A 280 -2.82 3.05 24.65
CA LEU A 280 -1.81 4.09 24.68
C LEU A 280 -1.80 4.79 26.04
N PHE A 281 -0.62 5.16 26.51
CA PHE A 281 -0.48 6.07 27.63
C PHE A 281 -0.57 7.53 27.15
N CYS A 282 -1.20 8.38 27.95
CA CYS A 282 -1.20 9.82 27.75
C CYS A 282 -0.94 10.54 29.07
N ASN A 283 0.01 11.46 29.07
CA ASN A 283 0.21 12.42 30.15
C ASN A 283 -0.78 13.59 29.99
N PHE A 284 -1.86 13.61 30.79
CA PHE A 284 -2.91 14.63 30.67
C PHE A 284 -2.45 16.05 31.02
N ASN A 285 -1.38 16.19 31.79
CA ASN A 285 -0.82 17.52 32.12
C ASN A 285 -0.08 18.12 30.92
N GLU A 286 0.51 17.28 30.09
CA GLU A 286 1.31 17.71 28.92
C GLU A 286 0.48 17.72 27.63
N PHE A 287 -0.43 16.75 27.48
CA PHE A 287 -1.24 16.53 26.28
C PHE A 287 -2.72 16.35 26.62
N PRO A 288 -3.39 17.35 27.22
CA PRO A 288 -4.82 17.25 27.55
C PRO A 288 -5.71 16.98 26.33
N GLU A 289 -5.22 17.25 25.11
CA GLU A 289 -5.93 17.00 23.86
C GLU A 289 -6.06 15.51 23.50
N CYS A 290 -5.34 14.61 24.18
CA CYS A 290 -5.56 13.17 24.00
C CYS A 290 -6.94 12.72 24.48
N LEU A 291 -7.62 13.50 25.31
CA LEU A 291 -8.99 13.23 25.73
C LEU A 291 -9.98 13.65 24.63
N LYS A 292 -10.99 12.81 24.43
CA LYS A 292 -12.16 13.18 23.64
C LYS A 292 -13.05 14.05 24.53
N LYS A 293 -13.23 15.31 24.16
CA LYS A 293 -14.19 16.21 24.81
C LYS A 293 -15.58 15.92 24.26
#